data_AF-A0AAE0CU51-F1
#
_entry.id   AF-A0AAE0CU51-F1
#
_cell.length_a   1.000
_cell.length_b   1.000
_cell.length_c   1.000
_cell.angle_alpha   90.00
_cell.angle_beta   90.00
_cell.angle_gamma   90.00
#
_symmetry.space_group_name_H-M   'P 1'
#
loop_
_entity.id
_entity.type
_entity.pdbx_description
1 polymer ?
#
loop_
_entity_poly.entity_id
_entity_poly.type
_entity_poly.pdbx_seq_one_letter_code
_entity_poly.pdbx_strand_id
1 'polypeptide(L)'
;MVRVSNFLVGFLNLLSLILGLAAIAMSLYFFLSSGDTKCQKFLETPLLVIGMFLTVVSLMGFVGSCCRVNFLLVIYLIVVFFMILGILAFTVFLFMVTNARVAQAFDKTKTMDYSNWLQNHFVNGNKWNDIRNCLKDSHLCSRIGSHGSVAEFYKKNFTPIQDSCCNPPKECGFEYKNATFWTAPKKGPAVADSDCKTWSNEQQTLCYDCNSCKRGFLSNVKKEWRNLMIFNLCVLLLMICTYTFGCCAKRNNRRDNKFSGYYRNY
;
A
#
# COMPACT_ATOMS: atom_id res chain seq x y z
N MET A 1 16.12 -38.95 -2.01
CA MET A 1 16.21 -37.79 -2.91
C MET A 1 15.15 -36.76 -2.56
N VAL A 2 15.53 -35.49 -2.35
CA VAL A 2 14.57 -34.38 -2.22
C VAL A 2 14.00 -34.14 -3.61
N ARG A 3 12.69 -34.37 -3.78
CA ARG A 3 12.05 -34.11 -5.08
C ARG A 3 12.00 -32.59 -5.29
N VAL A 4 12.28 -32.13 -6.51
CA VAL A 4 12.44 -30.71 -6.87
C VAL A 4 11.29 -29.84 -6.35
N SER A 5 10.05 -30.34 -6.38
CA SER A 5 8.87 -29.62 -5.85
C SER A 5 8.95 -29.33 -4.35
N ASN A 6 9.44 -30.27 -3.53
CA ASN A 6 9.62 -30.05 -2.08
C ASN A 6 10.73 -29.03 -1.82
N PHE A 7 11.82 -29.09 -2.58
CA PHE A 7 12.90 -28.10 -2.46
C PHE A 7 12.41 -26.70 -2.80
N LEU A 8 11.69 -26.54 -3.93
CA LEU A 8 11.15 -25.24 -4.36
C LEU A 8 10.16 -24.66 -3.34
N VAL A 9 9.22 -25.47 -2.84
CA VAL A 9 8.27 -25.01 -1.81
C VAL A 9 9.00 -24.61 -0.54
N GLY A 10 9.98 -25.41 -0.09
CA GLY A 10 10.79 -25.09 1.08
C GLY A 10 11.56 -23.78 0.90
N PHE A 11 12.24 -23.62 -0.23
CA PHE A 11 13.04 -22.43 -0.54
C PHE A 11 12.19 -21.15 -0.62
N LEU A 12 11.06 -21.19 -1.33
CA LEU A 12 10.17 -20.03 -1.46
C LEU A 12 9.55 -19.62 -0.12
N ASN A 13 9.19 -20.59 0.72
CA ASN A 13 8.70 -20.30 2.07
C ASN A 13 9.83 -19.83 3.01
N LEU A 14 11.07 -20.28 2.84
CA LEU A 14 12.21 -19.75 3.59
C LEU A 14 12.47 -18.28 3.27
N LEU A 15 12.44 -17.90 1.99
CA LEU A 15 12.54 -16.49 1.59
C LEU A 15 11.39 -15.65 2.17
N SER A 16 10.17 -16.18 2.10
CA SER A 16 8.98 -15.52 2.66
C SER A 16 9.06 -15.36 4.18
N LEU A 17 9.66 -16.34 4.87
CA LEU A 17 9.91 -16.29 6.31
C LEU A 17 10.89 -15.17 6.66
N ILE A 18 12.00 -15.05 5.91
CA ILE A 18 12.98 -13.97 6.11
C ILE A 18 12.31 -12.60 5.91
N LEU A 19 11.49 -12.45 4.87
CA LEU A 19 10.73 -11.22 4.62
C LEU A 19 9.74 -10.90 5.75
N GLY A 20 9.03 -11.91 6.27
CA GLY A 20 8.10 -11.76 7.40
C GLY A 20 8.82 -11.30 8.67
N LEU A 21 9.96 -11.92 9.00
CA LEU A 21 10.77 -11.53 10.14
C LEU A 21 11.36 -10.13 9.98
N ALA A 22 11.82 -9.77 8.78
CA ALA A 22 12.30 -8.42 8.48
C ALA A 22 11.19 -7.37 8.63
N ALA A 23 9.97 -7.67 8.21
CA ALA A 23 8.81 -6.78 8.38
C ALA A 23 8.47 -6.58 9.87
N ILE A 24 8.50 -7.64 10.68
CA ILE A 24 8.30 -7.56 12.13
C ILE A 24 9.42 -6.72 12.78
N ALA A 25 10.68 -6.99 12.44
CA ALA A 25 11.82 -6.26 12.98
C ALA A 25 11.74 -4.76 12.63
N MET A 26 11.38 -4.43 11.40
CA MET A 26 11.17 -3.06 10.95
C MET A 26 10.02 -2.39 11.71
N SER A 27 8.91 -3.10 11.92
CA SER A 27 7.79 -2.58 12.71
C SER A 27 8.17 -2.31 14.16
N LEU A 28 8.90 -3.21 14.81
CA LEU A 28 9.37 -3.04 16.19
C LEU A 28 10.43 -1.92 16.29
N TYR A 29 11.30 -1.80 15.29
CA TYR A 29 12.25 -0.70 15.23
C TYR A 29 11.54 0.65 15.19
N PHE A 30 10.50 0.76 14.38
CA PHE A 30 9.65 1.94 14.33
C PHE A 30 8.94 2.20 15.66
N PHE A 31 8.40 1.16 16.30
CA PHE A 31 7.77 1.29 17.62
C PHE A 31 8.72 1.86 18.68
N LEU A 32 9.98 1.43 18.68
CA LEU A 32 10.98 1.78 19.70
C LEU A 32 11.70 3.10 19.42
N SER A 33 11.88 3.44 18.14
CA SER A 33 12.74 4.57 17.72
C SER A 33 11.98 5.88 17.59
N SER A 34 10.65 5.85 17.49
CA SER A 34 9.87 7.05 17.28
C SER A 34 9.08 7.44 18.51
N GLY A 35 9.22 8.71 18.91
CA GLY A 35 8.27 9.38 19.80
C GLY A 35 6.85 9.32 19.21
N ASP A 36 5.86 9.49 20.07
CA ASP A 36 4.43 9.14 19.96
C ASP A 36 3.64 9.81 18.79
N THR A 37 4.13 9.72 17.55
CA THR A 37 3.50 10.32 16.36
C THR A 37 2.38 9.41 15.85
N LYS A 38 1.17 9.96 15.77
CA LYS A 38 -0.03 9.22 15.30
C LYS A 38 0.13 8.69 13.87
N CYS A 39 0.93 9.38 13.05
CA CYS A 39 1.25 8.99 11.67
C CYS A 39 1.94 7.64 11.57
N GLN A 40 2.89 7.39 12.46
CA GLN A 40 3.68 6.18 12.41
C GLN A 40 2.87 4.96 12.85
N LYS A 41 2.06 5.10 13.91
CA LYS A 41 1.14 4.04 14.39
C LYS A 41 0.16 3.56 13.31
N PHE A 42 -0.26 4.46 12.41
CA PHE A 42 -1.15 4.14 11.29
C PHE A 42 -0.51 3.17 10.28
N LEU A 43 0.81 3.23 10.07
CA LEU A 43 1.54 2.36 9.14
C LEU A 43 2.17 1.14 9.82
N GLU A 44 2.57 1.28 11.09
CA GLU A 44 3.23 0.24 11.86
C GLU A 44 2.30 -0.95 12.13
N THR A 45 1.08 -0.68 12.60
CA THR A 45 0.10 -1.73 12.95
C THR A 45 -0.18 -2.71 11.79
N PRO A 46 -0.52 -2.26 10.56
CA PRO A 46 -0.74 -3.18 9.45
C PRO A 46 0.54 -3.93 9.05
N LEU A 47 1.71 -3.28 9.13
CA LEU A 47 2.99 -3.92 8.81
C LEU A 47 3.28 -5.09 9.77
N LEU A 48 3.07 -4.89 11.08
CA LEU A 48 3.26 -5.92 12.09
C LEU A 48 2.33 -7.12 11.86
N VAL A 49 1.03 -6.86 11.66
CA VAL A 49 0.00 -7.89 11.46
C VAL A 49 0.31 -8.73 10.21
N ILE A 50 0.67 -8.08 9.09
CA ILE A 50 1.03 -8.76 7.85
C ILE A 50 2.32 -9.57 8.05
N GLY A 51 3.33 -9.00 8.71
CA GLY A 51 4.60 -9.68 9.00
C GLY A 51 4.43 -10.93 9.85
N MET A 52 3.66 -10.87 10.93
CA MET A 52 3.34 -12.01 11.79
C MET A 52 2.61 -13.11 11.00
N PHE A 53 1.58 -12.72 10.25
CA PHE A 53 0.80 -13.66 9.45
C PHE A 53 1.65 -14.36 8.39
N LEU A 54 2.47 -13.60 7.64
CA LEU A 54 3.40 -14.13 6.65
C LEU A 54 4.40 -15.10 7.28
N THR A 55 4.93 -14.78 8.44
CA THR A 55 5.88 -15.61 9.19
C THR A 55 5.27 -16.96 9.57
N VAL A 56 4.06 -16.96 10.13
CA VAL A 56 3.35 -18.19 10.55
C VAL A 56 3.07 -19.10 9.36
N VAL A 57 2.56 -18.53 8.25
CA VAL A 57 2.23 -19.27 7.03
C VAL A 57 3.49 -19.85 6.38
N SER A 58 4.55 -19.04 6.30
CA SER A 58 5.83 -19.45 5.75
C SER A 58 6.48 -20.57 6.57
N LEU A 59 6.39 -20.51 7.90
CA LEU A 59 6.89 -21.56 8.78
C LEU A 59 6.16 -22.89 8.55
N MET A 60 4.82 -22.85 8.43
CA MET A 60 4.03 -24.05 8.11
C MET A 60 4.42 -24.66 6.76
N GLY A 61 4.62 -23.83 5.73
CA GLY A 61 5.05 -24.28 4.41
C GLY A 61 6.47 -24.86 4.41
N PHE A 62 7.40 -24.21 5.12
CA PHE A 62 8.78 -24.66 5.26
C PHE A 62 8.88 -26.00 5.99
N VAL A 63 8.29 -26.10 7.19
CA VAL A 63 8.30 -27.34 8.00
C VAL A 63 7.54 -28.46 7.28
N GLY A 64 6.38 -28.15 6.68
CA GLY A 64 5.60 -29.11 5.91
C GLY A 64 6.39 -29.72 4.73
N SER A 65 7.22 -28.92 4.06
CA SER A 65 8.04 -29.38 2.94
C SER A 65 9.35 -30.06 3.38
N CYS A 66 10.06 -29.47 4.36
CA CYS A 66 11.35 -29.98 4.86
C CYS A 66 11.19 -31.31 5.59
N CYS A 67 10.24 -31.40 6.51
CA CYS A 67 9.98 -32.58 7.32
C CYS A 67 8.98 -33.55 6.67
N ARG A 68 8.50 -33.25 5.46
CA ARG A 68 7.48 -34.03 4.69
C ARG A 68 6.21 -34.35 5.48
N VAL A 69 5.82 -33.46 6.39
CA VAL A 69 4.64 -33.63 7.23
C VAL A 69 3.39 -33.30 6.40
N ASN A 70 2.76 -34.34 5.85
CA ASN A 70 1.60 -34.19 4.97
C ASN A 70 0.43 -33.41 5.59
N PHE A 71 0.22 -33.51 6.90
CA PHE A 71 -0.83 -32.76 7.59
C PHE A 71 -0.60 -31.25 7.53
N LEU A 72 0.61 -30.79 7.90
CA LEU A 72 1.00 -29.38 7.82
C LEU A 72 0.95 -28.86 6.38
N LEU A 73 1.40 -29.66 5.41
CA LEU A 73 1.34 -29.29 4.00
C LEU A 73 -0.11 -29.15 3.48
N VAL A 74 -1.06 -29.93 4.01
CA VAL A 74 -2.48 -29.79 3.67
C VAL A 74 -3.05 -28.49 4.23
N ILE A 75 -2.79 -28.18 5.51
CA ILE A 75 -3.24 -26.93 6.13
C ILE A 75 -2.66 -25.74 5.38
N TYR A 76 -1.36 -25.76 5.10
CA TYR A 76 -0.67 -24.74 4.30
C TYR A 76 -1.38 -24.51 2.96
N LEU A 77 -1.69 -25.56 2.20
CA LEU A 77 -2.39 -25.43 0.91
C LEU A 77 -3.80 -24.85 1.05
N ILE A 78 -4.55 -25.22 2.09
CA ILE A 78 -5.89 -24.66 2.35
C ILE A 78 -5.77 -23.15 2.63
N VAL A 79 -4.84 -22.75 3.49
CA VAL A 79 -4.61 -21.34 3.83
C VAL A 79 -4.19 -20.55 2.58
N VAL A 80 -3.22 -21.04 1.80
CA VAL A 80 -2.78 -20.40 0.57
C VAL A 80 -3.92 -20.29 -0.46
N PHE A 81 -4.79 -21.29 -0.56
CA PHE A 81 -5.96 -21.23 -1.44
C PHE A 81 -6.89 -20.08 -1.07
N PHE A 82 -7.23 -19.91 0.21
CA PHE A 82 -8.07 -18.80 0.65
C PHE A 82 -7.36 -17.44 0.48
N MET A 83 -6.04 -17.37 0.66
CA MET A 83 -5.28 -16.16 0.36
C MET A 83 -5.36 -15.77 -1.12
N ILE A 84 -5.24 -16.74 -2.04
CA ILE A 84 -5.38 -16.51 -3.48
C ILE A 84 -6.75 -15.90 -3.78
N LEU A 85 -7.82 -16.46 -3.23
CA LEU A 85 -9.18 -15.93 -3.39
C LEU A 85 -9.30 -14.50 -2.83
N GLY A 86 -8.75 -14.26 -1.65
CA GLY A 86 -8.75 -12.94 -1.01
C GLY A 86 -7.99 -11.88 -1.82
N ILE A 87 -6.78 -12.19 -2.28
CA ILE A 87 -5.98 -11.29 -3.11
C ILE A 87 -6.64 -11.05 -4.46
N LEU A 88 -7.26 -12.08 -5.07
CA LEU A 88 -7.99 -11.93 -6.32
C LEU A 88 -9.19 -10.99 -6.13
N ALA A 89 -9.99 -11.18 -5.09
CA ALA A 89 -11.12 -10.30 -4.77
C ALA A 89 -10.65 -8.86 -4.50
N PHE A 90 -9.58 -8.68 -3.74
CA PHE A 90 -8.99 -7.36 -3.46
C PHE A 90 -8.42 -6.70 -4.72
N THR A 91 -7.80 -7.47 -5.62
CA THR A 91 -7.27 -6.96 -6.89
C THR A 91 -8.39 -6.47 -7.81
N VAL A 92 -9.51 -7.21 -7.87
CA VAL A 92 -10.72 -6.77 -8.58
C VAL A 92 -11.26 -5.47 -7.98
N PHE A 93 -11.34 -5.38 -6.65
CA PHE A 93 -11.76 -4.15 -5.97
C PHE A 93 -10.83 -2.97 -6.31
N LEU A 94 -9.51 -3.13 -6.20
CA LEU A 94 -8.54 -2.10 -6.57
C LEU A 94 -8.72 -1.67 -8.03
N PHE A 95 -8.89 -2.64 -8.94
CA PHE A 95 -9.12 -2.37 -10.35
C PHE A 95 -10.37 -1.54 -10.61
N MET A 96 -11.48 -1.83 -9.92
CA MET A 96 -12.70 -1.04 -10.00
C MET A 96 -12.48 0.38 -9.49
N VAL A 97 -11.85 0.56 -8.33
CA VAL A 97 -11.65 1.89 -7.72
C VAL A 97 -10.66 2.75 -8.49
N THR A 98 -9.62 2.16 -9.08
CA THR A 98 -8.62 2.93 -9.86
C THR A 98 -9.09 3.27 -11.27
N ASN A 99 -10.03 2.52 -11.85
CA ASN A 99 -10.49 2.72 -13.23
C ASN A 99 -11.93 3.22 -13.28
N ALA A 100 -12.08 4.55 -13.26
CA ALA A 100 -13.40 5.20 -13.32
C ALA A 100 -14.26 4.76 -14.51
N ARG A 101 -13.66 4.52 -15.69
CA ARG A 101 -14.39 4.05 -16.89
C ARG A 101 -14.95 2.65 -16.74
N VAL A 102 -14.21 1.76 -16.06
CA VAL A 102 -14.66 0.39 -15.79
C VAL A 102 -15.77 0.44 -14.74
N ALA A 103 -15.58 1.19 -13.65
CA ALA A 103 -16.61 1.37 -12.63
C ALA A 103 -17.93 1.89 -13.24
N GLN A 104 -17.86 2.90 -14.11
CA GLN A 104 -19.03 3.46 -14.80
C GLN A 104 -19.70 2.48 -15.78
N ALA A 105 -18.94 1.60 -16.42
CA ALA A 105 -19.49 0.60 -17.34
C ALA A 105 -20.24 -0.53 -16.63
N PHE A 106 -19.78 -0.90 -15.42
CA PHE A 106 -20.43 -1.93 -14.60
C PHE A 106 -21.60 -1.37 -13.77
N ASP A 107 -21.59 -0.08 -13.43
CA ASP A 107 -22.64 0.55 -12.62
C ASP A 107 -23.60 1.39 -13.49
N LYS A 108 -24.38 0.71 -14.35
CA LYS A 108 -25.46 1.35 -15.14
C LYS A 108 -26.59 1.93 -14.26
N THR A 109 -26.61 1.61 -12.96
CA THR A 109 -27.69 1.93 -12.00
C THR A 109 -27.30 2.96 -10.92
N LYS A 110 -26.14 3.63 -11.01
CA LYS A 110 -25.70 4.69 -10.06
C LYS A 110 -25.61 4.24 -8.58
N THR A 111 -25.32 2.97 -8.32
CA THR A 111 -25.40 2.40 -6.97
C THR A 111 -24.08 2.40 -6.19
N MET A 112 -22.92 2.53 -6.84
CA MET A 112 -21.62 2.68 -6.18
C MET A 112 -20.73 3.71 -6.89
N ASP A 113 -20.88 4.97 -6.47
CA ASP A 113 -19.97 6.04 -6.88
C ASP A 113 -18.65 5.95 -6.07
N TYR A 114 -17.76 5.06 -6.49
CA TYR A 114 -16.50 4.76 -5.77
C TYR A 114 -15.61 5.98 -5.56
N SER A 115 -15.68 6.99 -6.44
CA SER A 115 -14.98 8.27 -6.25
C SER A 115 -15.53 9.03 -5.04
N ASN A 116 -16.86 9.02 -4.86
CA ASN A 116 -17.50 9.58 -3.67
C ASN A 116 -17.24 8.75 -2.41
N TRP A 117 -17.15 7.41 -2.51
CA TRP A 117 -16.78 6.58 -1.36
C TRP A 117 -15.39 6.94 -0.83
N LEU A 118 -14.38 7.06 -1.73
CA LEU A 118 -13.01 7.38 -1.33
C LEU A 118 -12.93 8.76 -0.65
N GLN A 119 -13.62 9.75 -1.23
CA GLN A 119 -13.73 11.08 -0.65
C GLN A 119 -14.47 11.05 0.71
N ASN A 120 -15.58 10.33 0.80
CA ASN A 120 -16.32 10.20 2.06
C ASN A 120 -15.49 9.51 3.14
N HIS A 121 -14.70 8.49 2.78
CA HIS A 121 -13.91 7.71 3.73
C HIS A 121 -12.73 8.48 4.31
N PHE A 122 -12.03 9.26 3.48
CA PHE A 122 -10.79 9.93 3.88
C PHE A 122 -10.93 11.43 4.16
N VAL A 123 -11.89 12.12 3.51
CA VAL A 123 -11.97 13.58 3.51
C VAL A 123 -13.16 14.11 4.31
N ASN A 124 -14.34 13.49 4.23
CA ASN A 124 -15.57 14.06 4.78
C ASN A 124 -15.84 13.71 6.27
N GLY A 125 -14.84 13.26 7.02
CA GLY A 125 -15.02 12.86 8.42
C GLY A 125 -13.82 13.15 9.31
N ASN A 126 -13.89 12.67 10.56
CA ASN A 126 -12.87 12.89 11.60
C ASN A 126 -11.47 12.35 11.21
N LYS A 127 -11.40 11.42 10.25
CA LYS A 127 -10.15 10.85 9.75
C LYS A 127 -9.26 11.86 9.03
N TRP A 128 -9.84 12.89 8.40
CA TRP A 128 -9.05 13.92 7.73
C TRP A 128 -8.15 14.68 8.71
N ASN A 129 -8.61 14.91 9.95
CA ASN A 129 -7.79 15.60 10.95
C ASN A 129 -6.53 14.80 11.30
N ASP A 130 -6.64 13.48 11.44
CA ASP A 130 -5.48 12.63 11.68
C ASP A 130 -4.54 12.63 10.46
N ILE A 131 -5.08 12.46 9.24
CA ILE A 131 -4.30 12.51 7.99
C ILE A 131 -3.59 13.86 7.84
N ARG A 132 -4.29 14.96 8.09
CA ARG A 132 -3.74 16.32 8.02
C ARG A 132 -2.59 16.49 8.99
N ASN A 133 -2.74 16.05 10.23
CA ASN A 133 -1.67 16.11 11.22
C ASN A 133 -0.47 15.27 10.76
N CYS A 134 -0.72 14.09 10.18
CA CYS A 134 0.33 13.25 9.60
C CYS A 134 1.10 13.95 8.46
N LEU A 135 0.39 14.71 7.61
CA LEU A 135 1.02 15.46 6.51
C LEU A 135 1.87 16.63 7.00
N LYS A 136 1.47 17.28 8.09
CA LYS A 136 2.26 18.33 8.75
C LYS A 136 3.54 17.74 9.33
N ASP A 137 3.42 16.64 10.07
CA ASP A 137 4.53 15.96 10.75
C ASP A 137 5.52 15.30 9.77
N SER A 138 5.07 14.90 8.56
CA SER A 138 5.93 14.20 7.61
C SER A 138 7.00 15.09 6.95
N HIS A 139 7.02 16.40 7.24
CA HIS A 139 7.91 17.40 6.64
C HIS A 139 7.94 17.32 5.09
N LEU A 140 6.80 16.95 4.50
CA LEU A 140 6.61 16.75 3.06
C LEU A 140 7.02 18.00 2.27
N CYS A 141 6.55 19.16 2.72
CA CYS A 141 6.78 20.44 2.06
C CYS A 141 8.19 21.00 2.33
N SER A 142 8.80 20.66 3.48
CA SER A 142 10.19 21.06 3.78
C SER A 142 11.19 20.44 2.81
N ARG A 143 10.88 19.28 2.23
CA ARG A 143 11.73 18.59 1.23
C ARG A 143 11.66 19.19 -0.17
N ILE A 144 10.81 20.18 -0.42
CA ILE A 144 10.65 20.78 -1.76
C ILE A 144 11.89 21.58 -2.18
N GLY A 145 12.68 22.10 -1.23
CA GLY A 145 13.99 22.72 -1.45
C GLY A 145 13.91 24.07 -2.19
N SER A 146 14.64 25.07 -1.68
CA SER A 146 14.57 26.49 -2.09
C SER A 146 15.51 26.89 -3.23
N HIS A 147 16.05 25.95 -4.00
CA HIS A 147 17.12 26.26 -4.96
C HIS A 147 16.64 26.11 -6.40
N GLY A 148 16.50 27.24 -7.08
CA GLY A 148 16.25 27.31 -8.53
C GLY A 148 15.41 28.51 -8.96
N SER A 149 15.46 28.82 -10.25
CA SER A 149 14.58 29.80 -10.89
C SER A 149 13.13 29.31 -10.92
N VAL A 150 12.16 30.22 -11.11
CA VAL A 150 10.73 29.88 -11.23
C VAL A 150 10.48 28.83 -12.33
N ALA A 151 11.23 28.92 -13.43
CA ALA A 151 11.15 27.98 -14.54
C ALA A 151 11.65 26.57 -14.17
N GLU A 152 12.67 26.46 -13.31
CA GLU A 152 13.16 25.18 -12.80
C GLU A 152 12.19 24.57 -11.78
N PHE A 153 11.57 25.40 -10.96
CA PHE A 153 10.53 24.97 -10.02
C PHE A 153 9.36 24.30 -10.74
N TYR A 154 8.85 24.92 -11.82
CA TYR A 154 7.75 24.35 -12.61
C TYR A 154 8.13 23.12 -13.43
N LYS A 155 9.42 22.86 -13.65
CA LYS A 155 9.92 21.65 -14.33
C LYS A 155 10.09 20.46 -13.38
N LYS A 156 9.99 20.68 -12.06
CA LYS A 156 10.21 19.63 -11.06
C LYS A 156 9.00 18.69 -10.99
N ASN A 157 9.26 17.39 -10.92
CA ASN A 157 8.22 16.37 -10.81
C ASN A 157 7.75 16.23 -9.36
N PHE A 158 6.76 17.02 -8.97
CA PHE A 158 6.11 16.91 -7.66
C PHE A 158 5.08 15.78 -7.64
N THR A 159 4.89 15.17 -6.47
CA THR A 159 3.73 14.29 -6.26
C THR A 159 2.44 15.13 -6.21
N PRO A 160 1.26 14.56 -6.51
CA PRO A 160 0.00 15.31 -6.49
C PRO A 160 -0.26 16.02 -5.15
N ILE A 161 0.19 15.42 -4.04
CA ILE A 161 0.04 15.98 -2.70
C ILE A 161 1.05 17.09 -2.41
N GLN A 162 2.29 16.99 -2.92
CA GLN A 162 3.26 18.09 -2.82
C GLN A 162 2.77 19.32 -3.57
N ASP A 163 2.28 19.14 -4.79
CA ASP A 163 1.80 20.26 -5.61
C ASP A 163 0.55 20.92 -5.02
N SER A 164 -0.36 20.13 -4.43
CA SER A 164 -1.66 20.66 -3.97
C SER A 164 -1.69 21.13 -2.51
N CYS A 165 -0.76 20.66 -1.66
CA CYS A 165 -0.73 21.03 -0.24
C CYS A 165 0.38 22.03 0.09
N CYS A 166 1.47 22.03 -0.68
CA CYS A 166 2.64 22.86 -0.41
C CYS A 166 2.72 24.13 -1.28
N ASN A 167 1.84 24.25 -2.29
CA ASN A 167 1.73 25.44 -3.14
C ASN A 167 0.29 25.97 -3.11
N PRO A 168 0.09 27.29 -3.28
CA PRO A 168 -1.24 27.84 -3.47
C PRO A 168 -1.82 27.40 -4.82
N PRO A 169 -3.16 27.34 -4.96
CA PRO A 169 -3.79 27.12 -6.25
C PRO A 169 -3.35 28.17 -7.28
N LYS A 170 -3.04 27.74 -8.51
CA LYS A 170 -2.56 28.62 -9.59
C LYS A 170 -3.55 29.75 -9.91
N GLU A 171 -4.84 29.46 -9.75
CA GLU A 171 -5.95 30.40 -9.98
C GLU A 171 -5.94 31.59 -9.01
N CYS A 172 -5.28 31.48 -7.86
CA CYS A 172 -5.16 32.58 -6.91
C CYS A 172 -4.28 33.74 -7.43
N GLY A 173 -3.42 33.48 -8.43
CA GLY A 173 -2.54 34.48 -9.03
C GLY A 173 -1.40 34.92 -8.12
N PHE A 174 -0.96 34.07 -7.19
CA PHE A 174 0.11 34.44 -6.25
C PHE A 174 1.47 34.46 -6.93
N GLU A 175 2.31 35.43 -6.58
CA GLU A 175 3.66 35.54 -7.13
C GLU A 175 4.63 34.63 -6.37
N TYR A 176 5.31 33.77 -7.10
CA TYR A 176 6.37 32.92 -6.55
C TYR A 176 7.53 33.78 -6.05
N LYS A 177 7.97 33.54 -4.81
CA LYS A 177 9.24 34.07 -4.29
C LYS A 177 10.21 32.95 -3.96
N ASN A 178 9.74 31.94 -3.22
CA ASN A 178 10.53 30.79 -2.80
C ASN A 178 9.62 29.54 -2.71
N ALA A 179 10.21 28.35 -2.58
CA ALA A 179 9.55 27.04 -2.65
C ALA A 179 8.15 26.97 -2.00
N THR A 180 8.00 27.44 -0.76
CA THR A 180 6.72 27.48 -0.04
C THR A 180 6.31 28.91 0.34
N PHE A 181 6.94 29.93 -0.24
CA PHE A 181 6.64 31.32 0.03
C PHE A 181 6.12 32.04 -1.21
N TRP A 182 4.90 32.54 -1.09
CA TRP A 182 4.15 33.16 -2.18
C TRP A 182 3.60 34.51 -1.72
N THR A 183 3.67 35.51 -2.60
CA THR A 183 3.14 36.86 -2.31
C THR A 183 1.78 37.03 -2.95
N ALA A 184 0.77 37.38 -2.15
CA ALA A 184 -0.57 37.66 -2.66
C ALA A 184 -0.60 38.98 -3.46
N PRO A 185 -1.41 39.08 -4.52
CA PRO A 185 -1.59 40.34 -5.25
C PRO A 185 -2.15 41.44 -4.34
N LYS A 186 -1.76 42.70 -4.57
CA LYS A 186 -2.18 43.85 -3.75
C LYS A 186 -3.71 44.07 -3.70
N LYS A 187 -4.44 43.58 -4.70
CA LYS A 187 -5.91 43.67 -4.79
C LYS A 187 -6.63 42.45 -4.19
N GLY A 188 -5.90 41.54 -3.54
CA GLY A 188 -6.41 40.23 -3.12
C GLY A 188 -6.26 39.16 -4.21
N PRO A 189 -6.71 37.92 -3.93
CA PRO A 189 -6.63 36.82 -4.89
C PRO A 189 -7.32 37.13 -6.22
N ALA A 190 -6.79 36.58 -7.31
CA ALA A 190 -7.37 36.78 -8.65
C ALA A 190 -8.77 36.16 -8.82
N VAL A 191 -9.10 35.16 -8.01
CA VAL A 191 -10.41 34.47 -7.99
C VAL A 191 -10.94 34.42 -6.57
N ALA A 192 -12.27 34.54 -6.43
CA ALA A 192 -12.98 34.40 -5.15
C ALA A 192 -13.09 32.93 -4.72
N ASP A 193 -11.96 32.24 -4.61
CA ASP A 193 -11.87 30.83 -4.19
C ASP A 193 -11.53 30.72 -2.69
N SER A 194 -12.10 29.71 -2.02
CA SER A 194 -11.92 29.51 -0.57
C SER A 194 -10.49 29.11 -0.21
N ASP A 195 -9.83 28.32 -1.07
CA ASP A 195 -8.46 27.87 -0.84
C ASP A 195 -7.48 29.04 -0.94
N CYS A 196 -7.74 30.02 -1.82
CA CYS A 196 -6.94 31.24 -1.90
C CYS A 196 -6.95 32.07 -0.61
N LYS A 197 -8.04 32.01 0.17
CA LYS A 197 -8.14 32.65 1.49
C LYS A 197 -7.55 31.78 2.60
N THR A 198 -7.52 30.46 2.40
CA THR A 198 -7.06 29.48 3.39
C THR A 198 -5.54 29.29 3.36
N TRP A 199 -4.90 29.57 2.23
CA TRP A 199 -3.44 29.51 2.08
C TRP A 199 -2.70 30.37 3.11
N SER A 200 -1.64 29.81 3.70
CA SER A 200 -0.68 30.51 4.55
C SER A 200 0.76 30.19 4.16
N ASN A 201 1.69 31.14 4.31
CA ASN A 201 3.13 30.89 4.13
C ASN A 201 3.77 30.23 5.38
N GLU A 202 3.00 30.04 6.46
CA GLU A 202 3.46 29.33 7.65
C GLU A 202 3.59 27.83 7.37
N GLN A 203 4.76 27.25 7.64
CA GLN A 203 5.08 25.86 7.28
C GLN A 203 4.17 24.81 7.96
N GLN A 204 3.58 25.15 9.10
CA GLN A 204 2.67 24.28 9.85
C GLN A 204 1.21 24.38 9.40
N THR A 205 0.89 25.33 8.50
CA THR A 205 -0.48 25.63 8.06
C THR A 205 -0.62 25.41 6.57
N LEU A 206 0.27 26.00 5.74
CA LEU A 206 0.31 25.89 4.28
C LEU A 206 -1.10 25.81 3.65
N CYS A 207 -1.34 24.89 2.71
CA CYS A 207 -2.68 24.60 2.20
C CYS A 207 -3.26 23.30 2.78
N TYR A 208 -2.83 22.85 3.97
CA TYR A 208 -3.26 21.55 4.52
C TYR A 208 -4.77 21.45 4.77
N ASP A 209 -5.46 22.59 4.93
CA ASP A 209 -6.91 22.67 5.09
C ASP A 209 -7.67 22.99 3.80
N CYS A 210 -6.97 23.22 2.70
CA CYS A 210 -7.56 23.52 1.39
C CYS A 210 -8.27 22.31 0.77
N ASN A 211 -9.32 22.56 -0.01
CA ASN A 211 -9.96 21.53 -0.83
C ASN A 211 -9.04 21.01 -1.93
N SER A 212 -8.13 21.85 -2.42
CA SER A 212 -7.06 21.46 -3.34
C SER A 212 -6.13 20.42 -2.73
N CYS A 213 -5.69 20.59 -1.48
CA CYS A 213 -4.87 19.60 -0.78
C CYS A 213 -5.60 18.26 -0.60
N LYS A 214 -6.88 18.29 -0.20
CA LYS A 214 -7.75 17.10 -0.11
C LYS A 214 -7.84 16.35 -1.45
N ARG A 215 -8.04 17.08 -2.56
CA ARG A 215 -8.05 16.52 -3.92
C ARG A 215 -6.68 15.94 -4.30
N GLY A 216 -5.60 16.64 -3.98
CA GLY A 216 -4.23 16.17 -4.20
C GLY A 216 -3.90 14.89 -3.44
N PHE A 217 -4.33 14.79 -2.18
CA PHE A 217 -4.24 13.57 -1.37
C PHE A 217 -4.98 12.41 -2.03
N LEU A 218 -6.25 12.59 -2.42
CA LEU A 218 -7.03 11.54 -3.09
C LEU A 218 -6.40 11.10 -4.41
N SER A 219 -5.85 12.05 -5.19
CA SER A 219 -5.12 11.73 -6.42
C SER A 219 -3.84 10.92 -6.13
N ASN A 220 -3.13 11.26 -5.06
CA ASN A 220 -1.95 10.51 -4.63
C ASN A 220 -2.33 9.08 -4.19
N VAL A 221 -3.40 8.92 -3.40
CA VAL A 221 -3.92 7.61 -3.00
C VAL A 221 -4.27 6.77 -4.22
N LYS A 222 -4.99 7.32 -5.21
CA LYS A 222 -5.31 6.60 -6.46
C LYS A 222 -4.06 6.15 -7.22
N LYS A 223 -3.02 6.99 -7.26
CA LYS A 223 -1.73 6.65 -7.87
C LYS A 223 -1.06 5.48 -7.14
N GLU A 224 -1.00 5.53 -5.81
CA GLU A 224 -0.40 4.45 -5.02
C GLU A 224 -1.21 3.15 -5.08
N TRP A 225 -2.53 3.24 -5.13
CA TRP A 225 -3.40 2.06 -5.30
C TRP A 225 -3.19 1.37 -6.65
N ARG A 226 -2.87 2.14 -7.71
CA ARG A 226 -2.48 1.57 -9.00
C ARG A 226 -1.16 0.82 -8.92
N ASN A 227 -0.18 1.37 -8.18
CA ASN A 227 1.08 0.67 -7.92
C ASN A 227 0.85 -0.61 -7.10
N LEU A 228 0.00 -0.52 -6.07
CA LEU A 228 -0.39 -1.65 -5.22
C LEU A 228 -1.09 -2.75 -6.02
N MET A 229 -1.92 -2.41 -7.01
CA MET A 229 -2.53 -3.39 -7.91
C MET A 229 -1.47 -4.20 -8.68
N ILE A 230 -0.48 -3.52 -9.26
CA ILE A 230 0.61 -4.18 -10.00
C ILE A 230 1.39 -5.11 -9.07
N PHE A 231 1.73 -4.64 -7.87
CA PHE A 231 2.40 -5.46 -6.86
C PHE A 231 1.55 -6.69 -6.48
N ASN A 232 0.25 -6.51 -6.22
CA ASN A 232 -0.66 -7.60 -5.87
C ASN A 232 -0.78 -8.64 -6.98
N LEU A 233 -0.75 -8.22 -8.25
CA LEU A 233 -0.77 -9.16 -9.37
C LEU A 233 0.51 -10.02 -9.39
N CYS A 234 1.68 -9.44 -9.14
CA CYS A 234 2.93 -10.19 -9.01
C CYS A 234 2.87 -11.20 -7.85
N VAL A 235 2.36 -10.78 -6.68
CA VAL A 235 2.19 -11.66 -5.51
C VAL A 235 1.22 -12.80 -5.82
N LEU A 236 0.10 -12.52 -6.50
CA LEU A 236 -0.89 -13.52 -6.90
C LEU A 236 -0.26 -14.61 -7.78
N LEU A 237 0.54 -14.21 -8.78
CA LEU A 237 1.25 -15.16 -9.65
C LEU A 237 2.23 -16.03 -8.86
N LEU A 238 2.99 -15.44 -7.94
CA LEU A 238 3.89 -16.19 -7.04
C LEU A 238 3.13 -17.16 -6.15
N MET A 239 1.97 -16.76 -5.61
CA MET A 239 1.12 -17.63 -4.81
C MET A 239 0.56 -18.81 -5.62
N ILE A 240 0.13 -18.58 -6.87
CA ILE A 240 -0.31 -19.65 -7.77
C ILE A 240 0.84 -20.64 -8.02
N CYS A 241 2.05 -20.15 -8.32
CA CYS A 241 3.23 -20.99 -8.49
C CYS A 241 3.52 -21.83 -7.24
N THR A 242 3.59 -21.22 -6.05
CA THR A 242 3.81 -21.96 -4.79
C THR A 242 2.72 -22.99 -4.51
N TYR A 243 1.46 -22.67 -4.79
CA TYR A 243 0.33 -23.58 -4.63
C TYR A 243 0.43 -24.80 -5.56
N THR A 244 0.77 -24.59 -6.84
CA THR A 244 0.96 -25.71 -7.80
C THR A 244 2.11 -26.61 -7.38
N PHE A 245 3.27 -26.06 -7.00
CA PHE A 245 4.39 -26.84 -6.49
C PHE A 245 4.06 -27.55 -5.17
N GLY A 246 3.31 -26.91 -4.27
CA GLY A 246 2.83 -27.50 -3.03
C GLY A 246 1.88 -28.69 -3.27
N CYS A 247 0.98 -28.58 -4.25
CA CYS A 247 0.14 -29.69 -4.67
C CYS A 247 0.96 -30.86 -5.23
N CYS A 248 1.97 -30.55 -6.06
CA CYS A 248 2.92 -31.55 -6.57
C CYS A 248 3.68 -32.22 -5.42
N ALA A 249 4.23 -31.46 -4.47
CA ALA A 249 4.89 -31.93 -3.24
C ALA A 249 3.98 -32.85 -2.41
N LYS A 250 2.71 -32.49 -2.20
CA LYS A 250 1.74 -33.32 -1.48
C LYS A 250 1.46 -34.65 -2.20
N ARG A 251 1.20 -34.61 -3.51
CA ARG A 251 0.98 -35.81 -4.33
C ARG A 251 2.20 -36.73 -4.26
N ASN A 252 3.37 -36.13 -4.27
CA ASN A 252 4.65 -36.80 -4.20
C ASN A 252 4.85 -37.57 -2.88
N ASN A 253 4.67 -36.88 -1.75
CA ASN A 253 4.83 -37.47 -0.43
C ASN A 253 3.79 -38.57 -0.17
N ARG A 254 2.56 -38.43 -0.70
CA ARG A 254 1.55 -39.51 -0.66
C ARG A 254 1.99 -40.76 -1.42
N ARG A 255 2.67 -40.62 -2.57
CA ARG A 255 3.22 -41.77 -3.32
C ARG A 255 4.32 -42.45 -2.51
N ASP A 256 5.26 -41.69 -1.97
CA ASP A 256 6.37 -42.22 -1.16
C ASP A 256 5.85 -43.02 0.06
N ASN A 257 4.85 -42.49 0.78
CA ASN A 257 4.26 -43.19 1.92
C ASN A 257 3.55 -44.50 1.52
N LYS A 258 2.89 -44.54 0.35
CA LYS A 258 2.27 -45.76 -0.16
C LYS A 258 3.32 -46.83 -0.51
N PHE A 259 4.40 -46.43 -1.19
CA PHE A 259 5.50 -47.35 -1.52
C PHE A 259 6.19 -47.88 -0.25
N SER A 260 6.52 -47.01 0.71
CA SER A 260 7.11 -47.43 1.98
C SER A 260 6.19 -48.35 2.79
N GLY A 261 4.88 -48.08 2.82
CA GLY A 261 3.91 -48.94 3.49
C GLY A 261 3.79 -50.31 2.81
N TYR A 262 3.89 -50.38 1.49
CA TYR A 262 3.90 -51.64 0.74
C TYR A 262 5.13 -52.49 1.12
N TYR A 263 6.34 -51.94 1.05
CA TYR A 263 7.58 -52.66 1.40
C TYR A 263 7.74 -53.01 2.88
N ARG A 264 6.91 -52.44 3.76
CA ARG A 264 6.92 -52.77 5.21
C ARG A 264 5.99 -53.94 5.54
N ASN A 265 5.04 -54.24 4.65
CA ASN A 265 4.07 -55.33 4.82
C ASN A 265 4.48 -56.61 4.06
N TYR A 266 5.61 -56.58 3.36
CA TYR A 266 6.29 -57.73 2.76
C TYR A 266 7.68 -57.86 3.40
#